data_AF-A0AAF0JC54-F1
#
_entry.id   AF-A0AAF0JC54-F1
#
_cell.length_a   1.000
_cell.length_b   1.000
_cell.length_c   1.000
_cell.angle_alpha   90.00
_cell.angle_beta   90.00
_cell.angle_gamma   90.00
#
_symmetry.space_group_name_H-M   'P 1'
#
loop_
_entity.id
_entity.type
_entity.pdbx_description
1 polymer ?
#
loop_
_entity_poly.entity_id
_entity_poly.type
_entity_poly.pdbx_seq_one_letter_code
_entity_poly.pdbx_strand_id
1 'polypeptide(L)'
;MALLHRHRRVCRHRHPPGRKVYQRGAHTIWEVDGALQKLYVQNLCLFGKLFIDHKTVCFDVEPFLCYLVTDASSQFDHVLGFFSKEKISYDHFNLACIVIFPPFQRKGYGTLLMEYSYYLSRGKEIAGTPERPLSALGLRGYVAFWTTRVLRTLEYAYDPEKLSARRIRAILAGVSNLPEIPTRKRKISQRGWAGELVDDAVTPESNLPDVMLPKSTTLARIATASDMRVEDTTLALAYADLLVESDGVFYLFRAAIDAAVKRLRIKPPILDEAYVL
;
A
#
# COMPACT_ATOMS: atom_id res chain seq x y z
N MET A 1 36.11 9.12 -11.98
CA MET A 1 35.92 7.70 -12.39
C MET A 1 36.80 6.69 -11.64
N ALA A 2 38.06 7.00 -11.28
CA ALA A 2 38.95 6.05 -10.58
C ALA A 2 38.43 5.57 -9.20
N LEU A 3 37.84 6.46 -8.40
CA LEU A 3 37.34 6.14 -7.06
C LEU A 3 36.17 5.16 -7.06
N LEU A 4 35.21 5.30 -7.99
CA LEU A 4 34.08 4.37 -8.13
C LEU A 4 34.55 2.97 -8.51
N HIS A 5 35.49 2.86 -9.47
CA HIS A 5 36.05 1.56 -9.87
C HIS A 5 36.77 0.88 -8.71
N ARG A 6 37.54 1.64 -7.91
CA ARG A 6 38.18 1.12 -6.70
C ARG A 6 37.14 0.65 -5.67
N HIS A 7 36.11 1.46 -5.41
CA HIS A 7 35.02 1.09 -4.50
C HIS A 7 34.30 -0.19 -4.94
N ARG A 8 33.95 -0.34 -6.23
CA ARG A 8 33.28 -1.53 -6.75
C ARG A 8 34.07 -2.83 -6.55
N ARG A 9 35.41 -2.77 -6.54
CA ARG A 9 36.27 -3.94 -6.32
C ARG A 9 36.27 -4.39 -4.85
N VAL A 10 36.14 -3.47 -3.90
CA VAL A 10 36.24 -3.77 -2.46
C VAL A 10 34.87 -3.86 -1.77
N CYS A 11 33.85 -3.23 -2.33
CA CYS A 11 32.51 -3.21 -1.77
C CYS A 11 31.91 -4.62 -1.77
N ARG A 12 31.50 -5.07 -0.59
CA ARG A 12 30.89 -6.40 -0.38
C ARG A 12 29.36 -6.35 -0.41
N HIS A 13 28.77 -5.16 -0.41
CA HIS A 13 27.31 -5.02 -0.47
C HIS A 13 26.80 -5.35 -1.88
N ARG A 14 25.77 -6.18 -1.93
CA ARG A 14 25.09 -6.63 -3.17
C ARG A 14 23.59 -6.33 -3.15
N HIS A 15 23.07 -5.93 -2.00
CA HIS A 15 21.66 -5.60 -1.78
C HIS A 15 21.57 -4.50 -0.71
N PRO A 16 20.40 -3.84 -0.56
CA PRO A 16 20.16 -2.94 0.56
C PRO A 16 20.41 -3.63 1.91
N PRO A 17 20.89 -2.91 2.94
CA PRO A 17 20.92 -3.43 4.30
C PRO A 17 19.48 -3.62 4.83
N GLY A 18 19.32 -4.06 6.07
CA GLY A 18 18.01 -4.24 6.69
C GLY A 18 17.35 -5.59 6.36
N ARG A 19 16.02 -5.65 6.44
CA ARG A 19 15.26 -6.89 6.29
C ARG A 19 14.40 -6.89 5.03
N LYS A 20 14.30 -8.04 4.37
CA LYS A 20 13.28 -8.25 3.33
C LYS A 20 11.90 -8.31 3.98
N VAL A 21 10.93 -7.61 3.42
CA VAL A 21 9.55 -7.57 3.93
C VAL A 21 8.52 -7.94 2.88
N TYR A 22 8.93 -8.07 1.62
CA TYR A 22 8.14 -8.59 0.51
C TYR A 22 9.08 -9.12 -0.57
N GLN A 23 8.75 -10.26 -1.17
CA GLN A 23 9.50 -10.77 -2.32
C GLN A 23 8.60 -11.57 -3.26
N ARG A 24 8.38 -11.07 -4.48
CA ARG A 24 7.69 -11.80 -5.55
C ARG A 24 8.54 -11.82 -6.81
N GLY A 25 9.03 -13.00 -7.19
CA GLY A 25 9.98 -13.13 -8.30
C GLY A 25 11.26 -12.32 -8.03
N ALA A 26 11.64 -11.47 -8.99
CA ALA A 26 12.81 -10.60 -8.87
C ALA A 26 12.56 -9.34 -8.02
N HIS A 27 11.30 -8.97 -7.76
CA HIS A 27 10.98 -7.74 -7.03
C HIS A 27 10.97 -7.97 -5.52
N THR A 28 11.83 -7.24 -4.81
CA THR A 28 11.94 -7.31 -3.33
C THR A 28 11.75 -5.93 -2.72
N ILE A 29 10.95 -5.84 -1.64
CA ILE A 29 10.91 -4.65 -0.78
C ILE A 29 11.77 -4.90 0.46
N TRP A 30 12.70 -4.00 0.70
CA TRP A 30 13.59 -3.98 1.85
C TRP A 30 13.15 -2.90 2.83
N GLU A 31 13.00 -3.24 4.10
CA GLU A 31 12.82 -2.28 5.19
C GLU A 31 14.18 -2.00 5.84
N VAL A 32 14.54 -0.71 5.86
CA VAL A 32 15.81 -0.21 6.38
C VAL A 32 15.54 0.81 7.47
N ASP A 33 16.01 0.53 8.67
CA ASP A 33 15.90 1.44 9.80
C ASP A 33 17.00 2.51 9.72
N GLY A 34 16.61 3.79 9.70
CA GLY A 34 17.54 4.92 9.63
C GLY A 34 18.41 5.10 10.87
N ALA A 35 17.99 4.61 12.04
CA ALA A 35 18.83 4.59 13.25
C ALA A 35 19.90 3.51 13.17
N LEU A 36 19.59 2.34 12.59
CA LEU A 36 20.55 1.24 12.45
C LEU A 36 21.48 1.39 11.24
N GLN A 37 21.02 2.03 10.16
CA GLN A 37 21.72 2.13 8.88
C GLN A 37 21.89 3.60 8.45
N LYS A 38 22.30 4.45 9.39
CA LYS A 38 22.35 5.92 9.25
C LYS A 38 23.01 6.39 7.96
N LEU A 39 24.27 5.98 7.70
CA LEU A 39 25.00 6.40 6.50
C LEU A 39 24.29 5.98 5.20
N TYR A 40 23.75 4.76 5.15
CA TYR A 40 23.03 4.27 3.98
C TYR A 40 21.77 5.10 3.71
N VAL A 41 20.98 5.36 4.76
CA VAL A 41 19.74 6.14 4.63
C VAL A 41 20.01 7.61 4.34
N GLN A 42 21.09 8.20 4.89
CA GLN A 42 21.53 9.54 4.51
C GLN A 42 21.88 9.62 3.03
N ASN A 43 22.68 8.68 2.52
CA ASN A 43 23.03 8.61 1.10
C ASN A 43 21.79 8.42 0.21
N LEU A 44 20.86 7.55 0.62
CA LEU A 44 19.58 7.34 -0.06
C LEU A 44 18.74 8.61 -0.09
N CYS A 45 18.66 9.33 1.03
CA CYS A 45 17.92 10.59 1.13
C CYS A 45 18.53 11.69 0.26
N LEU A 46 19.86 11.83 0.27
CA LEU A 46 20.58 12.78 -0.59
C LEU A 46 20.35 12.46 -2.07
N PHE A 47 20.39 11.18 -2.46
CA PHE A 47 20.08 10.78 -3.84
C PHE A 47 18.61 11.03 -4.19
N GLY A 48 17.68 10.73 -3.28
CA GLY A 48 16.25 11.02 -3.46
C GLY A 48 15.94 12.51 -3.58
N LYS A 49 16.67 13.37 -2.86
CA LYS A 49 16.51 14.84 -2.92
C LYS A 49 16.71 15.41 -4.32
N LEU A 50 17.50 14.75 -5.17
CA LEU A 50 17.68 15.13 -6.58
C LEU A 50 16.38 15.07 -7.39
N PHE A 51 15.39 14.31 -6.92
CA PHE A 51 14.12 14.06 -7.62
C PHE A 51 12.88 14.43 -6.79
N ILE A 52 13.07 14.89 -5.56
CA ILE A 52 11.98 15.30 -4.64
C ILE A 52 12.24 16.74 -4.21
N ASP A 53 11.51 17.68 -4.80
CA ASP A 53 11.68 19.11 -4.55
C ASP A 53 11.45 19.46 -3.07
N HIS A 54 10.37 18.95 -2.50
CA HIS A 54 9.92 19.26 -1.14
C HIS A 54 10.56 18.42 -0.04
N LYS A 55 11.56 17.58 -0.34
CA LYS A 55 12.26 16.81 0.70
C LYS A 55 13.18 17.72 1.51
N THR A 56 12.90 17.89 2.79
CA THR A 56 13.66 18.76 3.70
C THR A 56 14.67 17.99 4.56
N VAL A 57 14.33 16.77 4.96
CA VAL A 57 15.17 15.94 5.85
C VAL A 57 16.07 14.99 5.06
N CYS A 58 17.39 15.16 5.18
CA CYS A 58 18.38 14.25 4.57
C CYS A 58 19.39 13.65 5.56
N PHE A 59 19.62 14.29 6.71
CA PHE A 59 20.67 13.89 7.66
C PHE A 59 20.13 13.30 8.95
N ASP A 60 19.03 13.87 9.48
CA ASP A 60 18.34 13.35 10.66
C ASP A 60 17.37 12.21 10.28
N VAL A 61 17.95 11.05 10.00
CA VAL A 61 17.23 9.89 9.43
C VAL A 61 16.80 8.87 10.49
N GLU A 62 17.24 9.02 11.73
CA GLU A 62 16.97 8.07 12.82
C GLU A 62 15.47 7.86 13.12
N PRO A 63 14.60 8.88 13.01
CA PRO A 63 13.16 8.72 13.19
C PRO A 63 12.44 7.96 12.07
N PHE A 64 13.13 7.58 10.98
CA PHE A 64 12.50 7.05 9.78
C PHE A 64 12.82 5.57 9.52
N LEU A 65 11.83 4.86 8.99
CA LEU A 65 12.00 3.62 8.23
C LEU A 65 11.97 3.95 6.73
N CYS A 66 12.84 3.32 5.95
CA CYS A 66 12.83 3.40 4.49
C CYS A 66 12.47 2.04 3.89
N TYR A 67 11.54 2.05 2.94
CA TYR A 67 11.09 0.86 2.22
C TYR A 67 11.54 0.98 0.77
N LEU A 68 12.53 0.19 0.37
CA LEU A 68 13.14 0.25 -0.96
C LEU A 68 12.64 -0.89 -1.81
N VAL A 69 12.15 -0.59 -3.01
CA VAL A 69 11.89 -1.62 -4.03
C VAL A 69 13.15 -1.86 -4.84
N THR A 70 13.48 -3.13 -5.03
CA THR A 70 14.64 -3.59 -5.80
C THR A 70 14.23 -4.55 -6.89
N ASP A 71 15.02 -4.60 -7.96
CA ASP A 71 14.99 -5.65 -8.98
C ASP A 71 16.23 -6.52 -8.83
N ALA A 72 16.04 -7.78 -8.48
CA ALA A 72 17.12 -8.75 -8.28
C ALA A 72 17.66 -9.23 -9.64
N SER A 73 18.96 -9.04 -9.84
CA SER A 73 19.75 -9.71 -10.89
C SER A 73 20.45 -10.95 -10.33
N SER A 74 21.23 -11.65 -11.15
CA SER A 74 22.04 -12.80 -10.69
C SER A 74 23.07 -12.45 -9.60
N GLN A 75 23.42 -11.16 -9.44
CA GLN A 75 24.50 -10.73 -8.55
C GLN A 75 24.13 -9.56 -7.63
N PHE A 76 23.12 -8.76 -7.97
CA PHE A 76 22.79 -7.52 -7.28
C PHE A 76 21.29 -7.26 -7.21
N ASP A 77 20.85 -6.69 -6.09
CA ASP A 77 19.52 -6.10 -5.97
C ASP A 77 19.62 -4.61 -6.32
N HIS A 78 19.10 -4.25 -7.49
CA HIS A 78 19.13 -2.89 -8.00
C HIS A 78 17.99 -2.06 -7.41
N VAL A 79 18.30 -1.04 -6.62
CA VAL A 79 17.29 -0.12 -6.07
C VAL A 79 16.63 0.65 -7.20
N LEU A 80 15.30 0.56 -7.28
CA LEU A 80 14.49 1.24 -8.29
C LEU A 80 13.81 2.50 -7.74
N GLY A 81 13.63 2.56 -6.42
CA GLY A 81 12.95 3.62 -5.72
C GLY A 81 12.72 3.27 -4.26
N PHE A 82 12.19 4.22 -3.50
CA PHE A 82 11.86 4.02 -2.09
C PHE A 82 10.73 4.93 -1.64
N PHE A 83 10.14 4.60 -0.49
CA PHE A 83 9.45 5.56 0.34
C PHE A 83 10.01 5.58 1.76
N SER A 84 9.91 6.72 2.44
CA SER A 84 10.21 6.85 3.87
C SER A 84 8.93 6.96 4.68
N LYS A 85 8.96 6.49 5.93
CA LYS A 85 7.86 6.55 6.88
C LYS A 85 8.42 6.86 8.27
N GLU A 86 7.83 7.81 8.96
CA GLU A 86 8.18 8.06 10.36
C GLU A 86 7.83 6.85 11.23
N LYS A 87 8.70 6.52 12.17
CA LYS A 87 8.43 5.47 13.16
C LYS A 87 7.23 5.85 14.04
N ILE A 88 7.15 7.13 14.38
CA ILE A 88 6.06 7.76 15.13
C ILE A 88 5.56 8.92 14.28
N SER A 89 4.33 8.82 13.77
CA SER A 89 3.68 9.90 13.01
C SER A 89 2.40 10.30 13.73
N TYR A 90 2.38 11.52 14.28
CA TYR A 90 1.26 12.05 15.06
C TYR A 90 0.02 12.29 14.19
N ASP A 91 0.23 12.75 12.96
CA ASP A 91 -0.82 12.95 11.96
C ASP A 91 -1.17 11.68 11.19
N HIS A 92 -0.65 10.52 11.63
CA HIS A 92 -0.82 9.20 11.02
C HIS A 92 -0.44 9.15 9.52
N PHE A 93 0.62 9.85 9.13
CA PHE A 93 1.16 9.70 7.79
C PHE A 93 1.76 8.31 7.62
N ASN A 94 1.31 7.57 6.60
CA ASN A 94 1.86 6.24 6.31
C ASN A 94 3.05 6.28 5.35
N LEU A 95 3.33 7.48 4.82
CA LEU A 95 4.38 7.74 3.85
C LEU A 95 4.76 9.23 3.95
N ALA A 96 6.05 9.50 4.17
CA ALA A 96 6.60 10.85 4.25
C ALA A 96 7.11 11.34 2.88
N CYS A 97 8.00 10.55 2.25
CA CYS A 97 8.48 10.83 0.91
C CYS A 97 8.40 9.56 0.06
N ILE A 98 8.15 9.69 -1.24
CA ILE A 98 8.22 8.59 -2.20
C ILE A 98 8.90 9.04 -3.48
N VAL A 99 9.76 8.17 -4.02
CA VAL A 99 10.37 8.36 -5.32
C VAL A 99 10.59 7.01 -6.00
N ILE A 100 10.23 6.96 -7.28
CA ILE A 100 10.75 5.96 -8.21
C ILE A 100 11.78 6.68 -9.08
N PHE A 101 12.99 6.13 -9.18
CA PHE A 101 14.05 6.79 -9.94
C PHE A 101 13.65 6.92 -11.41
N PRO A 102 14.02 8.01 -12.09
CA PRO A 102 13.46 8.35 -13.40
C PRO A 102 13.43 7.21 -14.44
N PRO A 103 14.47 6.36 -14.59
CA PRO A 103 14.46 5.26 -15.57
C PRO A 103 13.43 4.15 -15.30
N PHE A 104 12.87 4.11 -14.09
CA PHE A 104 11.96 3.06 -13.63
C PHE A 104 10.52 3.57 -13.42
N GLN A 105 10.25 4.85 -13.68
CA GLN A 105 8.91 5.41 -13.53
C GLN A 105 7.92 4.81 -14.55
N ARG A 106 6.62 4.88 -14.22
CA ARG A 106 5.50 4.38 -15.05
C ARG A 106 5.53 2.86 -15.32
N LYS A 107 6.31 2.09 -14.56
CA LYS A 107 6.38 0.61 -14.62
C LYS A 107 5.60 -0.10 -13.50
N GLY A 108 4.80 0.62 -12.72
CA GLY A 108 3.99 0.07 -11.61
C GLY A 108 4.68 0.05 -10.25
N TYR A 109 6.00 0.28 -10.17
CA TYR A 109 6.74 0.25 -8.89
C TYR A 109 6.25 1.29 -7.87
N GLY A 110 5.82 2.47 -8.33
CA GLY A 110 5.23 3.49 -7.44
C GLY A 110 3.93 3.00 -6.81
N THR A 111 3.05 2.38 -7.61
CA THR A 111 1.80 1.78 -7.13
C THR A 111 2.07 0.62 -6.17
N LEU A 112 3.08 -0.23 -6.43
CA LEU A 112 3.48 -1.28 -5.49
C LEU A 112 3.91 -0.71 -4.13
N LEU A 113 4.72 0.35 -4.12
CA LEU A 113 5.13 1.00 -2.87
C LEU A 113 3.96 1.67 -2.14
N MET A 114 3.03 2.31 -2.87
CA MET A 114 1.80 2.88 -2.29
C MET A 114 0.90 1.79 -1.71
N GLU A 115 0.65 0.70 -2.44
CA GLU A 115 -0.12 -0.45 -1.94
C GLU A 115 0.53 -1.04 -0.68
N TYR A 116 1.86 -1.14 -0.64
CA TYR A 116 2.59 -1.58 0.54
C TYR A 116 2.45 -0.61 1.73
N SER A 117 2.47 0.71 1.51
CA SER A 117 2.30 1.68 2.61
C SER A 117 0.91 1.58 3.25
N TYR A 118 -0.13 1.34 2.45
CA TYR A 118 -1.50 1.10 2.95
C TYR A 118 -1.66 -0.28 3.61
N TYR A 119 -0.98 -1.32 3.11
CA TYR A 119 -0.90 -2.62 3.79
C TYR A 119 -0.37 -2.47 5.23
N LEU A 120 0.69 -1.68 5.43
CA LEU A 120 1.24 -1.40 6.75
C LEU A 120 0.28 -0.63 7.67
N SER A 121 -0.53 0.26 7.11
CA SER A 121 -1.56 1.00 7.86
C SER A 121 -2.69 0.09 8.32
N ARG A 122 -3.19 -0.77 7.41
CA ARG A 122 -4.26 -1.72 7.72
C ARG A 122 -3.87 -2.68 8.85
N GLY A 123 -2.63 -3.17 8.86
CA GLY A 123 -2.12 -4.02 9.95
C GLY A 123 -2.03 -3.33 11.31
N LYS A 124 -2.14 -1.99 11.38
CA LYS A 124 -2.19 -1.20 12.61
C LYS A 124 -3.59 -0.67 12.93
N GLU A 125 -4.59 -0.99 12.10
CA GLU A 125 -5.97 -0.50 12.21
C GLU A 125 -6.09 1.03 12.25
N ILE A 126 -5.12 1.74 11.64
CA ILE A 126 -5.10 3.21 11.56
C ILE A 126 -5.03 3.62 10.10
N ALA A 127 -6.04 4.35 9.64
CA ALA A 127 -6.12 4.89 8.28
C ALA A 127 -5.00 5.91 8.02
N GLY A 128 -4.08 5.54 7.12
CA GLY A 128 -2.95 6.37 6.74
C GLY A 128 -3.19 7.16 5.45
N THR A 129 -2.43 8.23 5.29
CA THR A 129 -2.35 9.04 4.06
C THR A 129 -0.90 9.48 3.86
N PRO A 130 -0.44 9.82 2.63
CA PRO A 130 0.85 10.46 2.44
C PRO A 130 0.92 11.87 3.05
N GLU A 131 2.11 12.24 3.51
CA GLU A 131 2.47 13.61 3.86
C GLU A 131 2.33 14.55 2.65
N ARG A 132 1.99 15.82 2.91
CA ARG A 132 1.81 16.87 1.91
C ARG A 132 2.93 17.92 2.06
N PRO A 133 3.34 18.60 0.98
CA PRO A 133 2.79 18.56 -0.38
C PRO A 133 3.28 17.38 -1.22
N LEU A 134 2.38 16.81 -2.03
CA LEU A 134 2.73 15.83 -3.07
C LEU A 134 3.29 16.53 -4.31
N SER A 135 4.26 15.92 -4.98
CA SER A 135 4.67 16.37 -6.32
C SER A 135 3.51 16.19 -7.32
N ALA A 136 3.52 16.91 -8.45
CA ALA A 136 2.46 16.77 -9.46
C ALA A 136 2.32 15.33 -9.98
N LEU A 137 3.45 14.59 -10.09
CA LEU A 137 3.43 13.16 -10.43
C LEU A 137 2.86 12.32 -9.27
N GLY A 138 3.25 12.64 -8.03
CA GLY A 138 2.75 11.99 -6.82
C GLY A 138 1.24 12.13 -6.67
N LEU A 139 0.70 13.35 -6.82
CA LEU A 139 -0.73 13.63 -6.74
C LEU A 139 -1.53 12.83 -7.77
N ARG A 140 -1.11 12.83 -9.04
CA ARG A 140 -1.77 12.02 -10.08
C ARG A 140 -1.72 10.52 -9.76
N GLY A 141 -0.59 10.05 -9.23
CA GLY A 141 -0.41 8.66 -8.81
C GLY A 141 -1.34 8.28 -7.65
N TYR A 142 -1.44 9.13 -6.64
CA TYR A 142 -2.30 8.91 -5.47
C TYR A 142 -3.78 8.98 -5.80
N VAL A 143 -4.22 9.95 -6.61
CA VAL A 143 -5.62 10.00 -7.08
C VAL A 143 -5.98 8.71 -7.83
N ALA A 144 -5.12 8.27 -8.76
CA ALA A 144 -5.35 7.01 -9.46
C ALA A 144 -5.38 5.80 -8.50
N PHE A 145 -4.48 5.76 -7.51
CA PHE A 145 -4.44 4.70 -6.49
C PHE A 145 -5.69 4.70 -5.61
N TRP A 146 -6.10 5.84 -5.05
CA TRP A 146 -7.28 5.96 -4.19
C TRP A 146 -8.55 5.61 -4.95
N THR A 147 -8.75 6.15 -6.16
CA THR A 147 -9.90 5.78 -7.01
C THR A 147 -9.92 4.29 -7.32
N THR A 148 -8.77 3.70 -7.65
CA THR A 148 -8.65 2.26 -7.87
C THR A 148 -9.00 1.45 -6.61
N ARG A 149 -8.54 1.88 -5.43
CA ARG A 149 -8.84 1.21 -4.15
C ARG A 149 -10.34 1.25 -3.85
N VAL A 150 -10.99 2.41 -3.94
CA VAL A 150 -12.44 2.54 -3.70
C VAL A 150 -13.23 1.68 -4.68
N LEU A 151 -12.96 1.80 -5.98
CA LEU A 151 -13.73 1.07 -6.99
C LEU A 151 -13.58 -0.44 -6.85
N ARG A 152 -12.37 -0.94 -6.59
CA ARG A 152 -12.14 -2.36 -6.28
C ARG A 152 -12.92 -2.79 -5.04
N THR A 153 -12.90 -2.01 -3.96
CA THR A 153 -13.66 -2.33 -2.74
C THR A 153 -15.15 -2.42 -3.02
N LEU A 154 -15.70 -1.46 -3.77
CA LEU A 154 -17.12 -1.43 -4.12
C LEU A 154 -17.51 -2.58 -5.06
N GLU A 155 -16.75 -2.81 -6.12
CA GLU A 155 -16.96 -3.94 -7.05
C GLU A 155 -16.90 -5.28 -6.32
N TYR A 156 -15.92 -5.44 -5.42
CA TYR A 156 -15.79 -6.63 -4.58
C TYR A 156 -16.99 -6.84 -3.66
N ALA A 157 -17.60 -5.76 -3.17
CA ALA A 157 -18.78 -5.83 -2.31
C ALA A 157 -20.03 -6.38 -3.06
N TYR A 158 -20.11 -6.20 -4.38
CA TYR A 158 -21.19 -6.72 -5.23
C TYR A 158 -21.08 -8.20 -5.55
N ASP A 159 -19.94 -8.85 -5.24
CA ASP A 159 -19.75 -10.27 -5.48
C ASP A 159 -20.40 -11.08 -4.33
N PRO A 160 -21.55 -11.74 -4.55
CA PRO A 160 -22.27 -12.43 -3.50
C PRO A 160 -21.56 -13.71 -3.06
N GLU A 161 -20.78 -14.33 -3.94
CA GLU A 161 -20.13 -15.64 -3.72
C GLU A 161 -18.87 -15.50 -2.86
N LYS A 162 -18.28 -14.30 -2.80
CA LYS A 162 -17.08 -14.05 -2.01
C LYS A 162 -17.39 -13.82 -0.53
N LEU A 163 -17.14 -14.84 0.29
CA LEU A 163 -17.24 -14.77 1.75
C LEU A 163 -16.44 -13.60 2.36
N SER A 164 -15.25 -13.33 1.84
CA SER A 164 -14.41 -12.21 2.31
C SER A 164 -14.99 -10.82 1.97
N ALA A 165 -16.00 -10.73 1.09
CA ALA A 165 -16.72 -9.48 0.85
C ALA A 165 -17.78 -9.19 1.94
N ARG A 166 -18.14 -10.17 2.79
CA ARG A 166 -19.14 -9.99 3.87
C ARG A 166 -18.78 -8.87 4.82
N ARG A 167 -17.49 -8.74 5.18
CA ARG A 167 -17.03 -7.65 6.05
C ARG A 167 -17.29 -6.29 5.41
N ILE A 168 -16.93 -6.13 4.14
CA ILE A 168 -17.13 -4.88 3.38
C ILE A 168 -18.63 -4.56 3.33
N ARG A 169 -19.49 -5.54 3.00
CA ARG A 169 -20.95 -5.34 2.98
C ARG A 169 -21.49 -4.93 4.34
N ALA A 170 -21.04 -5.58 5.42
CA ALA A 170 -21.45 -5.24 6.78
C ALA A 170 -21.04 -3.82 7.19
N ILE A 171 -19.81 -3.39 6.86
CA ILE A 171 -19.34 -2.00 7.08
C ILE A 171 -20.23 -1.01 6.31
N LEU A 172 -20.48 -1.28 5.03
CA LEU A 172 -21.29 -0.41 4.18
C LEU A 172 -22.75 -0.31 4.67
N ALA A 173 -23.29 -1.41 5.21
CA ALA A 173 -24.62 -1.45 5.83
C ALA A 173 -24.68 -0.77 7.21
N GLY A 174 -23.53 -0.51 7.84
CA GLY A 174 -23.46 0.12 9.16
C GLY A 174 -23.59 -0.84 10.33
N VAL A 175 -23.21 -2.11 10.15
CA VAL A 175 -23.14 -3.07 11.24
C VAL A 175 -22.05 -2.64 12.22
N SER A 176 -22.46 -2.39 13.46
CA SER A 176 -21.55 -2.07 14.57
C SER A 176 -20.90 -3.33 15.14
N ASN A 177 -19.76 -3.18 15.85
CA ASN A 177 -19.10 -4.26 16.59
C ASN A 177 -18.69 -5.47 15.74
N LEU A 178 -18.17 -5.21 14.53
CA LEU A 178 -17.55 -6.26 13.73
C LEU A 178 -16.33 -6.83 14.47
N PRO A 179 -16.12 -8.16 14.44
CA PRO A 179 -14.91 -8.77 14.99
C PRO A 179 -13.64 -8.09 14.48
N GLU A 180 -12.61 -7.98 15.31
CA GLU A 180 -11.31 -7.50 14.87
C GLU A 180 -10.77 -8.34 13.71
N ILE A 181 -10.02 -7.72 12.79
CA ILE A 181 -9.39 -8.47 11.70
C ILE A 181 -8.30 -9.31 12.35
N PRO A 182 -8.26 -10.65 12.15
CA PRO A 182 -7.16 -11.43 12.68
C PRO A 182 -5.88 -10.91 12.04
N THR A 183 -4.99 -10.37 12.86
CA THR A 183 -3.65 -10.03 12.41
C THR A 183 -3.01 -11.32 11.93
N ARG A 184 -2.66 -11.36 10.63
CA ARG A 184 -1.92 -12.49 10.06
C ARG A 184 -0.56 -12.51 10.76
N LYS A 185 -0.46 -13.23 11.89
CA LYS A 185 0.81 -13.43 12.59
C LYS A 185 1.78 -13.98 11.56
N ARG A 186 2.95 -13.35 11.44
CA ARG A 186 4.06 -13.84 10.60
C ARG A 186 4.18 -15.34 10.80
N LYS A 187 3.88 -16.15 9.77
CA LYS A 187 4.21 -17.57 9.80
C LYS A 187 5.73 -17.62 9.87
N ILE A 188 6.27 -17.82 11.07
CA ILE A 188 7.63 -18.32 11.21
C ILE A 188 7.59 -19.66 10.47
N SER A 189 8.28 -19.72 9.34
CA SER A 189 8.46 -20.94 8.56
C SER A 189 9.09 -22.00 9.47
N GLN A 190 8.27 -22.79 10.17
CA GLN A 190 8.69 -24.13 10.56
C GLN A 190 8.85 -24.89 9.26
N ARG A 191 10.10 -25.24 8.93
CA ARG A 191 10.41 -26.20 7.88
C ARG A 191 9.59 -27.47 8.17
N GLY A 192 8.54 -27.71 7.40
CA GLY A 192 7.82 -28.96 7.33
C GLY A 192 8.07 -29.56 5.96
N TRP A 193 8.85 -30.63 5.93
CA TRP A 193 9.07 -31.44 4.73
C TRP A 193 7.99 -32.53 4.76
N ALA A 194 6.87 -32.31 4.08
CA ALA A 194 5.91 -33.31 3.61
C ALA A 194 4.69 -32.56 3.05
N GLY A 195 4.25 -32.92 1.84
CA GLY A 195 3.13 -32.30 1.14
C GLY A 195 1.76 -32.64 1.73
N GLU A 196 1.53 -32.27 2.98
CA GLU A 196 0.19 -32.25 3.56
C GLU A 196 -0.48 -30.91 3.26
N LEU A 197 -1.65 -30.98 2.61
CA LEU A 197 -2.56 -29.85 2.47
C LEU A 197 -3.00 -29.47 3.88
N VAL A 198 -2.60 -28.28 4.32
CA VAL A 198 -3.13 -27.69 5.55
C VAL A 198 -4.60 -27.42 5.28
N ASP A 199 -5.46 -28.10 6.04
CA ASP A 199 -6.92 -27.91 6.07
C ASP A 199 -7.27 -26.42 6.02
N ASP A 200 -8.23 -26.06 5.16
CA ASP A 200 -8.75 -24.71 5.03
C ASP A 200 -9.30 -24.25 6.38
N ALA A 201 -8.46 -23.59 7.18
CA ALA A 201 -8.85 -23.02 8.45
C ALA A 201 -10.06 -22.11 8.22
N VAL A 202 -11.15 -22.40 8.93
CA VAL A 202 -12.40 -21.62 8.92
C VAL A 202 -12.06 -20.14 9.00
N THR A 203 -12.21 -19.45 7.88
CA THR A 203 -11.88 -18.04 7.77
C THR A 203 -12.87 -17.25 8.64
N PRO A 204 -12.44 -16.34 9.52
CA PRO A 204 -13.32 -15.62 10.43
C PRO A 204 -14.47 -14.88 9.75
N GLU A 205 -14.35 -14.60 8.44
CA GLU A 205 -15.44 -14.05 7.62
C GLU A 205 -16.66 -15.00 7.47
N SER A 206 -16.54 -16.30 7.74
CA SER A 206 -17.65 -17.25 7.70
C SER A 206 -18.72 -16.94 8.76
N ASN A 207 -18.29 -16.36 9.89
CA ASN A 207 -19.15 -16.03 11.04
C ASN A 207 -19.78 -14.64 10.93
N LEU A 208 -19.46 -13.87 9.88
CA LEU A 208 -20.05 -12.56 9.66
C LEU A 208 -21.47 -12.68 9.10
N PRO A 209 -22.39 -11.78 9.50
CA PRO A 209 -23.73 -11.76 8.95
C PRO A 209 -23.66 -11.54 7.44
N ASP A 210 -24.44 -12.32 6.69
CA ASP A 210 -24.54 -12.14 5.25
C ASP A 210 -25.52 -11.00 4.94
N VAL A 211 -25.00 -9.79 5.03
CA VAL A 211 -25.78 -8.58 4.80
C VAL A 211 -25.80 -8.26 3.31
N MET A 212 -26.98 -7.98 2.77
CA MET A 212 -27.09 -7.46 1.41
C MET A 212 -26.43 -6.09 1.31
N LEU A 213 -25.75 -5.83 0.19
CA LEU A 213 -25.16 -4.52 -0.04
C LEU A 213 -26.27 -3.45 -0.05
N PRO A 214 -26.17 -2.40 0.78
CA PRO A 214 -27.21 -1.39 0.85
C PRO A 214 -27.23 -0.53 -0.42
N LYS A 215 -28.41 -0.06 -0.80
CA LYS A 215 -28.57 0.88 -1.94
C LYS A 215 -27.89 2.22 -1.68
N SER A 216 -27.76 2.59 -0.40
CA SER A 216 -27.08 3.80 0.02
C SER A 216 -26.23 3.61 1.28
N THR A 217 -25.20 4.44 1.44
CA THR A 217 -24.27 4.40 2.56
C THR A 217 -23.71 5.79 2.84
N THR A 218 -22.80 5.93 3.81
CA THR A 218 -22.13 7.20 4.11
C THR A 218 -20.68 7.17 3.65
N LEU A 219 -20.09 8.35 3.43
CA LEU A 219 -18.69 8.49 3.05
C LEU A 219 -17.73 7.85 4.07
N ALA A 220 -18.04 7.99 5.36
CA ALA A 220 -17.28 7.37 6.45
C ALA A 220 -17.24 5.85 6.32
N ARG A 221 -18.37 5.21 5.96
CA ARG A 221 -18.43 3.76 5.77
C ARG A 221 -17.65 3.30 4.55
N ILE A 222 -17.68 4.07 3.45
CA ILE A 222 -16.86 3.78 2.26
C ILE A 222 -15.37 3.90 2.59
N ALA A 223 -14.99 4.92 3.36
CA ALA A 223 -13.61 5.13 3.80
C ALA A 223 -13.14 3.97 4.69
N THR A 224 -13.94 3.56 5.69
CA THR A 224 -13.65 2.40 6.54
C THR A 224 -13.56 1.11 5.72
N ALA A 225 -14.49 0.88 4.78
CA ALA A 225 -14.51 -0.32 3.94
C ALA A 225 -13.30 -0.42 2.99
N SER A 226 -12.70 0.71 2.63
CA SER A 226 -11.54 0.78 1.72
C SER A 226 -10.20 0.92 2.43
N ASP A 227 -10.19 0.96 3.77
CA ASP A 227 -9.04 1.25 4.64
C ASP A 227 -8.37 2.60 4.33
N MET A 228 -9.18 3.61 4.04
CA MET A 228 -8.71 4.94 3.67
C MET A 228 -9.29 6.01 4.58
N ARG A 229 -8.70 7.20 4.52
CA ARG A 229 -9.29 8.39 5.14
C ARG A 229 -10.49 8.88 4.34
N VAL A 230 -11.36 9.60 5.03
CA VAL A 230 -12.57 10.20 4.44
C VAL A 230 -12.18 11.14 3.31
N GLU A 231 -11.18 12.01 3.51
CA GLU A 231 -10.74 13.01 2.54
C GLU A 231 -10.21 12.39 1.24
N ASP A 232 -9.39 11.34 1.36
CA ASP A 232 -8.84 10.60 0.22
C ASP A 232 -9.96 9.85 -0.52
N THR A 233 -10.93 9.32 0.21
CA THR A 233 -12.12 8.66 -0.34
C THR A 233 -13.02 9.64 -1.09
N THR A 234 -13.23 10.85 -0.56
CA THR A 234 -13.98 11.91 -1.23
C THR A 234 -13.36 12.27 -2.57
N LEU A 235 -12.04 12.50 -2.58
CA LEU A 235 -11.32 12.84 -3.80
C LEU A 235 -11.38 11.70 -4.83
N ALA A 236 -11.26 10.46 -4.36
CA ALA A 236 -11.37 9.26 -5.19
C ALA A 236 -12.74 9.11 -5.87
N LEU A 237 -13.82 9.33 -5.12
CA LEU A 237 -15.20 9.28 -5.62
C LEU A 237 -15.52 10.43 -6.57
N ALA A 238 -15.06 11.64 -6.26
CA ALA A 238 -15.19 12.80 -7.13
C ALA A 238 -14.50 12.56 -8.48
N TYR A 239 -13.26 12.04 -8.47
CA TYR A 239 -12.54 11.70 -9.69
C TYR A 239 -13.19 10.56 -10.49
N ALA A 240 -13.93 9.67 -9.81
CA ALA A 240 -14.69 8.60 -10.44
C ALA A 240 -16.07 9.01 -10.95
N ASP A 241 -16.46 10.28 -10.79
CA ASP A 241 -17.81 10.79 -11.08
C ASP A 241 -18.90 10.01 -10.33
N LEU A 242 -18.58 9.53 -9.12
CA LEU A 242 -19.49 8.79 -8.24
C LEU A 242 -19.96 9.60 -7.03
N LEU A 243 -19.54 10.87 -6.93
CA LEU A 243 -19.97 11.77 -5.87
C LEU A 243 -21.36 12.33 -6.20
N VAL A 244 -22.39 11.50 -6.02
CA VAL A 244 -23.80 11.91 -6.12
C VAL A 244 -24.38 11.84 -4.71
N GLU A 245 -24.35 12.97 -4.01
CA GLU A 245 -24.80 13.10 -2.62
C GLU A 245 -26.13 13.84 -2.54
N SER A 246 -27.04 13.32 -1.71
CA SER A 246 -28.16 14.09 -1.14
C SER A 246 -28.10 13.87 0.37
N ASP A 247 -27.97 14.95 1.15
CA ASP A 247 -28.03 14.93 2.62
C ASP A 247 -27.06 13.94 3.32
N GLY A 248 -25.80 13.84 2.89
CA GLY A 248 -24.80 12.93 3.51
C GLY A 248 -24.91 11.46 3.10
N VAL A 249 -25.84 11.15 2.19
CA VAL A 249 -26.14 9.78 1.73
C VAL A 249 -25.61 9.58 0.31
N PHE A 250 -24.76 8.56 0.16
CA PHE A 250 -24.18 8.12 -1.12
C PHE A 250 -24.92 6.92 -1.66
N TYR A 251 -25.28 6.94 -2.94
CA TYR A 251 -25.92 5.82 -3.60
C TYR A 251 -24.91 4.91 -4.29
N LEU A 252 -24.97 3.62 -3.97
CA LEU A 252 -24.14 2.60 -4.59
C LEU A 252 -24.94 1.98 -5.74
N PHE A 253 -24.81 2.55 -6.94
CA PHE A 253 -25.38 1.98 -8.15
C PHE A 253 -24.36 1.12 -8.87
N ARG A 254 -24.64 -0.18 -8.98
CA ARG A 254 -23.74 -1.15 -9.65
C ARG A 254 -23.36 -0.70 -11.05
N ALA A 255 -24.33 -0.24 -11.85
CA ALA A 255 -24.10 0.22 -13.22
C ALA A 255 -23.14 1.42 -13.28
N ALA A 256 -23.21 2.35 -12.32
CA ALA A 256 -22.31 3.50 -12.27
C ALA A 256 -20.87 3.07 -11.90
N ILE A 257 -20.75 2.14 -10.95
CA ILE A 257 -19.46 1.58 -10.52
C ILE A 257 -18.82 0.79 -11.65
N ASP A 258 -19.55 -0.11 -12.31
CA ASP A 258 -19.06 -0.88 -13.46
C ASP A 258 -18.62 0.03 -14.62
N ALA A 259 -19.39 1.10 -14.88
CA ALA A 259 -19.05 2.10 -15.88
C ALA A 259 -17.76 2.85 -15.52
N ALA A 260 -17.59 3.23 -14.25
CA ALA A 260 -16.37 3.88 -13.75
C ALA A 260 -15.14 2.94 -13.84
N VAL A 261 -15.29 1.68 -13.42
CA VAL A 261 -14.25 0.63 -13.50
C VAL A 261 -13.76 0.47 -14.95
N LYS A 262 -14.69 0.36 -15.90
CA LYS A 262 -14.38 0.23 -17.33
C LYS A 262 -13.73 1.49 -17.90
N ARG A 263 -14.28 2.68 -17.59
CA ARG A 263 -13.78 3.98 -18.09
C ARG A 263 -12.37 4.27 -17.60
N LEU A 264 -12.10 4.02 -16.33
CA LEU A 264 -10.80 4.31 -15.70
C LEU A 264 -9.78 3.16 -15.87
N ARG A 265 -10.18 2.05 -16.52
CA ARG A 265 -9.34 0.89 -16.79
C ARG A 265 -8.68 0.36 -15.51
N ILE A 266 -9.50 0.16 -14.48
CA ILE A 266 -9.03 -0.29 -13.17
C ILE A 266 -8.37 -1.67 -13.32
N LYS A 267 -7.11 -1.75 -12.89
CA LYS A 267 -6.30 -2.98 -12.90
C LYS A 267 -6.47 -3.74 -11.59
N PRO A 268 -6.06 -5.01 -11.47
CA PRO A 268 -5.91 -5.68 -10.17
C PRO A 268 -4.72 -5.13 -9.35
N PRO A 269 -4.66 -5.38 -8.03
CA PRO A 269 -3.53 -4.97 -7.19
C PRO A 269 -2.19 -5.51 -7.70
N ILE A 270 -1.14 -4.72 -7.57
CA ILE A 270 0.23 -5.16 -7.90
C ILE A 270 0.81 -5.92 -6.71
N LEU A 271 0.60 -5.43 -5.49
CA LEU A 271 0.97 -6.10 -4.26
C LEU A 271 0.16 -7.39 -4.12
N ASP A 272 0.88 -8.47 -3.88
CA ASP A 272 0.31 -9.77 -3.55
C ASP A 272 0.70 -10.11 -2.11
N GLU A 273 -0.27 -10.08 -1.21
CA GLU A 273 -0.06 -10.23 0.23
C GLU A 273 0.41 -11.64 0.63
N ALA A 274 0.32 -12.63 -0.27
CA ALA A 274 0.91 -13.95 -0.06
C ALA A 274 2.45 -13.91 0.00
N TYR A 275 3.08 -12.88 -0.57
CA TYR A 275 4.53 -12.72 -0.67
C TYR A 275 5.12 -11.73 0.35
N VAL A 276 4.31 -11.25 1.31
CA VAL A 276 4.78 -10.42 2.42
C VAL A 276 5.43 -11.31 3.50
N LEU A 277 6.58 -10.88 4.05
CA LEU A 277 7.45 -11.65 4.95
C LEU A 277 7.38 -11.21 6.42
#